data_AF-A0AB37P0F5-F1
#
_entry.id   AF-A0AB37P0F5-F1
#
_cell.length_a   1.000
_cell.length_b   1.000
_cell.length_c   1.000
_cell.angle_alpha   90.00
_cell.angle_beta   90.00
_cell.angle_gamma   90.00
#
_symmetry.space_group_name_H-M   'P 1'
#
loop_
_entity.id
_entity.type
_entity.pdbx_description
1 polymer ?
#
loop_
_entity_poly.entity_id
_entity_poly.type
_entity_poly.pdbx_seq_one_letter_code
_entity_poly.pdbx_strand_id
1 'polypeptide(L)'
;MMVGWIIFAIATVLVLVVRCTDQYGFASGAALLFIYPLMLLAATATGASGSVHAYWIGIAGVVVEFLLIGSMTMLLNPGVDAGSDPCTMLPGGWQLCATPDYSAIALYCGAGLIGALIGYGIGSLLRRHLHKADSV
;
A
#
# COMPACT_ATOMS: atom_id res chain seq x y z
N MET A 1 13.60 -3.97 -13.69
CA MET A 1 12.17 -4.37 -13.77
C MET A 1 11.86 -5.54 -12.84
N MET A 2 12.41 -6.75 -13.05
CA MET A 2 12.15 -7.91 -12.18
C MET A 2 12.48 -7.65 -10.70
N VAL A 3 13.62 -7.03 -10.41
CA VAL A 3 14.03 -6.68 -9.03
C VAL A 3 13.02 -5.77 -8.32
N GLY A 4 12.42 -4.81 -9.03
CA GLY A 4 11.39 -3.93 -8.45
C GLY A 4 10.14 -4.71 -8.02
N TRP A 5 9.70 -5.69 -8.82
CA TRP A 5 8.59 -6.58 -8.46
C TRP A 5 8.92 -7.49 -7.28
N ILE A 6 10.18 -7.94 -7.16
CA ILE A 6 10.62 -8.75 -6.00
C ILE A 6 10.56 -7.91 -4.72
N ILE A 7 11.09 -6.68 -4.73
CA ILE A 7 11.01 -5.77 -3.59
C ILE A 7 9.56 -5.51 -3.20
N PHE A 8 8.70 -5.25 -4.19
CA PHE A 8 7.27 -5.04 -3.99
C PHE A 8 6.57 -6.25 -3.35
N ALA A 9 6.83 -7.46 -3.85
CA ALA A 9 6.24 -8.68 -3.32
C ALA A 9 6.66 -8.92 -1.85
N ILE A 10 7.95 -8.75 -1.54
CA ILE A 10 8.47 -8.89 -0.18
C ILE A 10 7.81 -7.86 0.76
N ALA A 11 7.73 -6.59 0.33
CA ALA A 11 7.08 -5.54 1.11
C ALA A 11 5.61 -5.86 1.41
N THR A 12 4.88 -6.35 0.40
CA THR A 12 3.47 -6.73 0.55
C THR A 12 3.30 -7.87 1.55
N VAL A 13 4.14 -8.91 1.45
CA VAL A 13 4.10 -10.04 2.41
C VAL A 13 4.42 -9.56 3.82
N LEU A 14 5.42 -8.70 4.01
CA LEU A 14 5.76 -8.17 5.33
C LEU A 14 4.59 -7.38 5.95
N VAL A 15 3.95 -6.50 5.18
CA VAL A 15 2.81 -5.72 5.68
C VAL A 15 1.61 -6.62 5.99
N LEU A 16 1.35 -7.65 5.17
CA LEU A 16 0.33 -8.64 5.45
C LEU A 16 0.61 -9.40 6.76
N VAL A 17 1.84 -9.85 6.96
CA VAL A 17 2.23 -10.54 8.21
C VAL A 17 2.03 -9.63 9.41
N VAL A 18 2.52 -8.39 9.35
CA VAL A 18 2.33 -7.40 10.42
C VAL A 18 0.83 -7.23 10.71
N ARG A 19 0.01 -7.07 9.68
CA ARG A 19 -1.44 -6.93 9.84
C ARG A 19 -2.10 -8.15 10.48
N CYS A 20 -1.69 -9.36 10.11
CA CYS A 20 -2.24 -10.58 10.71
C CYS A 20 -1.80 -10.78 12.17
N THR A 21 -0.65 -10.22 12.57
CA THR A 21 -0.12 -10.37 13.94
C THR A 21 -0.48 -9.22 14.89
N ASP A 22 -0.88 -8.08 14.35
CA ASP A 22 -1.13 -6.85 15.11
C ASP A 22 -2.61 -6.70 15.48
N GLN A 23 -2.96 -7.21 16.67
CA GLN A 23 -4.33 -7.17 17.21
C GLN A 23 -4.87 -5.75 17.45
N TYR A 24 -3.99 -4.77 17.71
CA TYR A 24 -4.38 -3.41 18.08
C TYR A 24 -4.33 -2.42 16.91
N GLY A 25 -3.81 -2.84 15.74
CA GLY A 25 -3.76 -2.03 14.53
C GLY A 25 -2.71 -0.91 14.51
N PHE A 26 -1.97 -0.67 15.61
CA PHE A 26 -0.96 0.38 15.69
C PHE A 26 0.25 0.08 14.81
N ALA A 27 0.78 -1.14 14.85
CA ALA A 27 1.92 -1.54 14.02
C ALA A 27 1.53 -1.60 12.54
N SER A 28 0.28 -1.99 12.26
CA SER A 28 -0.32 -2.00 10.93
C SER A 28 -0.41 -0.59 10.34
N GLY A 29 -0.86 0.38 11.13
CA GLY A 29 -0.94 1.79 10.72
C GLY A 29 0.45 2.39 10.47
N ALA A 30 1.42 2.12 11.35
CA ALA A 30 2.80 2.57 11.16
C ALA A 30 3.46 1.93 9.92
N ALA A 31 3.22 0.63 9.70
CA ALA A 31 3.72 -0.08 8.54
C ALA A 31 3.14 0.50 7.25
N LEU A 32 1.86 0.86 7.21
CA LEU A 32 1.22 1.48 6.06
C LEU A 32 1.64 2.93 5.82
N LEU A 33 1.86 3.75 6.86
CA LEU A 33 2.26 5.16 6.66
C LEU A 33 3.72 5.36 6.28
N PHE A 34 4.60 4.48 6.76
CA PHE A 34 6.04 4.72 6.68
C PHE A 34 6.77 3.61 5.92
N ILE A 35 6.56 2.35 6.30
CA ILE A 35 7.34 1.23 5.74
C ILE A 35 6.90 0.96 4.30
N TYR A 36 5.58 0.85 4.07
CA TYR A 36 5.03 0.54 2.75
C TYR A 36 5.36 1.61 1.71
N PRO A 37 5.21 2.92 1.97
CA PRO A 37 5.55 3.96 1.01
C PRO A 37 7.05 4.01 0.68
N LEU A 38 7.93 3.79 1.67
CA LEU A 38 9.37 3.72 1.44
C LEU A 38 9.76 2.50 0.59
N MET A 39 9.14 1.35 0.86
CA MET A 39 9.37 0.14 0.07
C MET A 39 8.80 0.27 -1.35
N LEU A 40 7.64 0.90 -1.50
CA LEU A 40 7.04 1.18 -2.80
C LEU A 40 7.87 2.19 -3.59
N LEU A 41 8.43 3.20 -2.93
CA LEU A 41 9.43 4.11 -3.51
C LEU A 41 10.66 3.35 -4.00
N ALA A 42 11.24 2.49 -3.17
CA ALA A 42 12.40 1.69 -3.56
C ALA A 42 12.08 0.75 -4.74
N ALA A 43 10.96 0.03 -4.67
CA ALA A 43 10.50 -0.88 -5.72
C ALA A 43 10.27 -0.16 -7.06
N THR A 44 9.59 1.00 -7.02
CA THR A 44 9.32 1.80 -8.22
C THR A 44 10.58 2.46 -8.76
N ALA A 45 11.49 2.94 -7.92
CA ALA A 45 12.79 3.49 -8.36
C ALA A 45 13.66 2.43 -9.03
N THR A 46 13.80 1.25 -8.43
CA THR A 46 14.54 0.12 -9.02
C THR A 46 13.85 -0.43 -10.27
N GLY A 47 12.53 -0.41 -10.31
CA GLY A 47 11.77 -0.73 -11.52
C GLY A 47 12.06 0.26 -12.64
N ALA A 48 11.92 1.55 -12.33
CA ALA A 48 11.98 2.67 -13.26
C ALA A 48 13.39 3.06 -13.66
N SER A 49 14.43 2.56 -13.00
CA SER A 49 15.79 2.59 -13.56
C SER A 49 15.92 1.63 -14.74
N GLY A 50 15.22 0.48 -14.72
CA GLY A 50 15.38 -0.58 -15.73
C GLY A 50 14.29 -0.72 -16.81
N SER A 51 13.04 -0.27 -16.59
CA SER A 51 11.99 -0.26 -17.63
C SER A 51 10.98 0.90 -17.51
N VAL A 52 10.53 1.49 -18.64
CA VAL A 52 9.57 2.62 -18.62
C VAL A 52 8.20 2.15 -18.11
N HIS A 53 7.95 0.85 -18.23
CA HIS A 53 6.74 0.17 -17.76
C HIS A 53 6.73 -0.03 -16.25
N ALA A 54 7.70 0.50 -15.51
CA ALA A 54 7.75 0.38 -14.06
C ALA A 54 6.64 1.13 -13.32
N TYR A 55 5.89 2.01 -14.00
CA TYR A 55 4.69 2.62 -13.43
C TYR A 55 3.66 1.57 -12.98
N TRP A 56 3.66 0.38 -13.59
CA TRP A 56 2.81 -0.75 -13.17
C TRP A 56 3.08 -1.20 -11.74
N ILE A 57 4.32 -1.08 -11.25
CA ILE A 57 4.67 -1.41 -9.85
C ILE A 57 4.00 -0.40 -8.92
N GLY A 58 4.00 0.89 -9.29
CA GLY A 58 3.34 1.95 -8.52
C GLY A 58 1.82 1.75 -8.47
N ILE A 59 1.20 1.47 -9.62
CA ILE A 59 -0.25 1.19 -9.69
C ILE A 59 -0.61 -0.02 -8.83
N ALA A 60 0.12 -1.14 -8.98
CA ALA A 60 -0.12 -2.34 -8.20
C ALA A 60 0.02 -2.09 -6.68
N GLY A 61 1.00 -1.27 -6.28
CA GLY A 61 1.18 -0.94 -4.87
C GLY A 61 0.07 -0.06 -4.30
N VAL A 62 -0.39 0.95 -5.02
CA VAL A 62 -1.52 1.77 -4.58
C VAL A 62 -2.80 0.94 -4.46
N VAL A 63 -3.02 -0.01 -5.38
CA VAL A 63 -4.18 -0.93 -5.30
C VAL A 63 -4.09 -1.84 -4.08
N VAL A 64 -2.91 -2.41 -3.81
CA VAL A 64 -2.70 -3.27 -2.63
C VAL A 64 -2.86 -2.48 -1.33
N GLU A 65 -2.32 -1.26 -1.27
CA GLU A 65 -2.48 -0.35 -0.13
C GLU A 65 -3.97 -0.05 0.13
N PHE A 66 -4.72 0.28 -0.93
CA PHE A 66 -6.16 0.53 -0.83
C PHE A 66 -6.92 -0.69 -0.28
N LEU A 67 -6.60 -1.89 -0.76
CA LEU A 67 -7.20 -3.14 -0.27
C LEU A 67 -6.86 -3.41 1.20
N LEU A 68 -5.59 -3.20 1.58
CA LEU A 68 -5.13 -3.37 2.97
C LEU A 68 -5.84 -2.40 3.91
N ILE A 69 -5.94 -1.11 3.56
CA ILE A 69 -6.64 -0.11 4.36
C ILE A 69 -8.15 -0.41 4.42
N GLY A 70 -8.74 -0.83 3.29
CA GLY A 70 -10.13 -1.28 3.24
C GLY A 70 -10.40 -2.41 4.23
N SER A 71 -9.48 -3.37 4.34
CA SER A 71 -9.56 -4.44 5.35
C SER A 71 -9.42 -3.97 6.81
N MET A 72 -8.85 -2.78 7.05
CA MET A 72 -8.73 -2.22 8.40
C MET A 72 -9.95 -1.42 8.81
N THR A 73 -10.58 -0.75 7.85
CA THR A 73 -11.74 0.13 8.07
C THR A 73 -13.07 -0.62 7.99
N MET A 74 -13.11 -1.78 7.34
CA MET A 74 -14.24 -2.72 7.43
C MET A 74 -14.06 -3.65 8.63
N LEU A 75 -14.49 -3.23 9.81
CA LEU A 75 -14.54 -4.09 10.98
C LEU A 75 -15.63 -5.15 10.78
N LEU A 76 -15.24 -6.41 10.54
CA LEU A 76 -16.10 -7.56 10.84
C LEU A 76 -16.13 -7.70 12.36
N ASN A 77 -17.07 -7.04 13.03
CA ASN A 77 -17.23 -7.15 14.47
C ASN A 77 -18.34 -8.17 14.78
N PRO A 78 -18.06 -9.29 15.47
CA PRO A 78 -19.10 -10.18 15.93
C PRO A 78 -19.78 -9.58 17.17
N GLY A 79 -21.01 -9.09 17.00
CA GLY A 79 -21.99 -9.01 18.09
C GLY A 79 -21.80 -7.92 19.15
N VAL A 80 -21.36 -6.73 18.78
CA VAL A 80 -21.45 -5.55 19.67
C VAL A 80 -22.41 -4.55 19.05
N ASP A 81 -23.48 -4.23 19.77
CA ASP A 81 -24.46 -3.21 19.41
C ASP A 81 -23.76 -1.89 19.08
N ALA A 82 -23.56 -1.64 17.79
CA ALA A 82 -23.06 -0.38 17.29
C ALA A 82 -24.19 0.65 17.42
N GLY A 83 -24.09 1.50 18.44
CA GLY A 83 -24.87 2.72 18.48
C GLY A 83 -24.65 3.50 17.19
N SER A 84 -25.75 3.84 16.51
CA SER A 84 -25.84 4.85 15.43
C SER A 84 -24.97 4.70 14.16
N ASP A 85 -24.07 3.73 14.05
CA ASP A 85 -23.24 3.54 12.84
C ASP A 85 -23.89 2.58 11.82
N PRO A 86 -23.72 2.81 10.49
CA PRO A 86 -24.41 2.03 9.46
C PRO A 86 -23.76 0.66 9.28
N CYS A 87 -24.12 -0.30 10.14
CA CYS A 87 -23.70 -1.68 10.00
C CYS A 87 -24.67 -2.47 9.09
N THR A 88 -24.16 -3.15 8.06
CA THR A 88 -24.94 -4.10 7.23
C THR A 88 -24.91 -5.49 7.85
N MET A 89 -26.08 -6.09 8.12
CA MET A 89 -26.16 -7.47 8.59
C MET A 89 -25.94 -8.45 7.44
N LEU A 90 -25.00 -9.39 7.61
CA LEU A 90 -24.82 -10.53 6.71
C LEU A 90 -25.63 -11.75 7.19
N PRO A 91 -25.97 -12.69 6.28
CA PRO A 91 -26.56 -13.97 6.67
C PRO A 91 -25.66 -14.70 7.67
N GLY A 92 -26.20 -15.08 8.83
CA GLY A 92 -25.46 -15.77 9.90
C GLY A 92 -25.15 -14.93 11.15
N GLY A 93 -25.71 -13.73 11.28
CA GLY A 93 -25.56 -12.89 12.49
C GLY A 93 -24.28 -12.07 12.53
N TRP A 94 -23.51 -12.07 11.45
CA TRP A 94 -22.34 -11.20 11.29
C TRP A 94 -22.77 -9.78 10.95
N GLN A 95 -22.15 -8.79 11.56
CA GLN A 95 -22.38 -7.37 11.25
C GLN A 95 -21.14 -6.80 10.58
N LEU A 96 -21.33 -6.18 9.41
CA LEU A 96 -20.32 -5.40 8.72
C LEU A 96 -20.49 -3.95 9.14
N CYS A 97 -19.73 -3.51 10.13
CA CYS A 97 -19.76 -2.12 10.56
C CYS A 97 -18.79 -1.32 9.69
N ALA A 98 -19.35 -0.62 8.71
CA ALA A 98 -18.60 0.31 7.89
C ALA A 98 -18.69 1.70 8.53
N THR A 99 -17.75 2.03 9.40
CA THR A 99 -17.35 3.43 9.62
C THR A 99 -16.12 3.67 8.75
N PRO A 100 -16.29 3.93 7.43
CA PRO A 100 -15.17 4.33 6.61
C PRO A 100 -14.68 5.68 7.12
N ASP A 101 -13.64 5.67 7.94
CA ASP A 101 -12.85 6.86 8.22
C ASP A 101 -12.15 7.25 6.92
N TYR A 102 -12.88 7.92 6.02
CA TYR A 102 -12.39 8.35 4.72
C TYR A 102 -11.14 9.24 4.84
N SER A 103 -11.00 9.93 5.96
CA SER A 103 -9.80 10.69 6.35
C SER A 103 -8.58 9.79 6.53
N ALA A 104 -8.72 8.64 7.19
CA ALA A 104 -7.68 7.63 7.29
C ALA A 104 -7.35 7.07 5.90
N ILE A 105 -8.37 6.67 5.13
CA ILE A 105 -8.18 6.13 3.77
C ILE A 105 -7.39 7.11 2.88
N ALA A 106 -7.75 8.39 2.91
CA ALA A 106 -7.06 9.42 2.16
C ALA A 106 -5.61 9.64 2.64
N LEU A 107 -5.37 9.63 3.95
CA LEU A 107 -4.03 9.82 4.53
C LEU A 107 -3.10 8.64 4.19
N TYR A 108 -3.58 7.41 4.39
CA TYR A 108 -2.79 6.19 4.16
C TYR A 108 -2.55 5.96 2.66
N CYS A 109 -3.58 6.05 1.79
CA CYS A 109 -3.38 5.91 0.33
C CYS A 109 -2.54 7.04 -0.27
N GLY A 110 -2.59 8.24 0.31
CA GLY A 110 -1.79 9.37 -0.15
C GLY A 110 -0.29 9.13 0.03
N ALA A 111 0.11 8.47 1.12
CA ALA A 111 1.51 8.21 1.41
C ALA A 111 2.14 7.25 0.40
N GLY A 112 1.52 6.11 0.09
CA GLY A 112 2.02 5.18 -0.91
C GLY A 112 2.02 5.75 -2.32
N LEU A 113 0.97 6.52 -2.70
CA LEU A 113 0.95 7.24 -3.98
C LEU A 113 2.16 8.19 -4.10
N ILE A 114 2.42 9.00 -3.08
CA ILE A 114 3.57 9.92 -3.06
C ILE A 114 4.88 9.14 -3.17
N GLY A 115 5.04 8.05 -2.41
CA GLY A 115 6.20 7.17 -2.49
C GLY A 115 6.43 6.61 -3.90
N ALA A 116 5.36 6.13 -4.54
CA ALA A 116 5.41 5.59 -5.90
C ALA A 116 5.80 6.66 -6.95
N LEU A 117 5.25 7.88 -6.83
CA LEU A 117 5.56 8.99 -7.73
C LEU A 117 7.02 9.44 -7.59
N ILE A 118 7.49 9.61 -6.35
CA ILE A 118 8.88 9.98 -6.06
C ILE A 118 9.83 8.88 -6.57
N GLY A 119 9.54 7.61 -6.27
CA GLY A 119 10.36 6.49 -6.70
C GLY A 119 10.43 6.39 -8.21
N TYR A 120 9.30 6.50 -8.91
CA TYR A 120 9.28 6.55 -10.38
C TYR A 120 10.10 7.72 -10.94
N GLY A 121 9.98 8.91 -10.35
CA GLY A 121 10.78 10.08 -10.72
C GLY A 121 12.28 9.83 -10.59
N ILE A 122 12.73 9.37 -9.42
CA ILE A 122 14.14 9.03 -9.14
C ILE A 122 14.64 7.97 -10.12
N GLY A 123 13.91 6.86 -10.29
CA GLY A 123 14.31 5.79 -11.20
C GLY A 123 14.41 6.26 -12.66
N SER A 124 13.50 7.13 -13.09
CA SER A 124 13.53 7.70 -14.45
C SER A 124 14.76 8.59 -14.69
N LEU A 125 15.15 9.39 -13.69
CA LEU A 125 16.37 10.20 -13.73
C LEU A 125 17.61 9.30 -13.77
N LEU A 126 17.67 8.29 -12.90
CA LEU A 126 18.76 7.31 -12.89
C LEU A 126 18.92 6.61 -14.25
N ARG A 127 17.83 6.20 -14.89
CA ARG A 127 17.92 5.61 -16.24
C ARG A 127 18.55 6.59 -17.23
N ARG A 128 18.08 7.84 -17.24
CA ARG A 128 18.58 8.86 -18.16
C ARG A 128 20.08 9.08 -17.96
N HIS A 129 20.55 9.09 -16.71
CA HIS A 129 21.97 9.21 -16.39
C HIS A 129 22.78 8.00 -16.83
N LEU A 130 22.30 6.78 -16.58
CA LEU A 130 22.99 5.54 -16.96
C LEU A 130 23.12 5.39 -18.48
N HIS A 131 22.03 5.62 -19.24
CA HIS A 131 22.10 5.59 -20.70
C HIS A 131 23.02 6.66 -21.30
N LYS A 132 23.19 7.79 -20.63
CA LYS A 132 24.12 8.84 -21.06
C LYS A 132 25.57 8.51 -20.73
N ALA A 133 25.81 7.67 -19.72
CA ALA A 133 27.13 7.17 -19.38
C ALA A 133 27.59 6.03 -20.30
N ASP A 134 26.66 5.18 -20.76
CA ASP A 134 26.96 4.06 -21.68
C ASP A 134 27.23 4.49 -23.14
N SER A 135 26.94 5.74 -23.50
CA SER A 135 27.11 6.25 -24.88
C SER A 135 28.52 6.79 -25.20
N VAL A 136 29.52 6.46 -24.39
CA VAL A 136 30.94 6.85 -24.53
C VAL A 136 31.79 5.60 -24.74
#